data_AF-A0A7Y5NHR2-F1
#
_entry.id   AF-A0A7Y5NHR2-F1
#
_cell.length_a   1.000
_cell.length_b   1.000
_cell.length_c   1.000
_cell.angle_alpha   90.00
_cell.angle_beta   90.00
_cell.angle_gamma   90.00
#
_symmetry.space_group_name_H-M   'P 1'
#
loop_
_entity.id
_entity.type
_entity.pdbx_description
1 polymer ?
#
loop_
_entity_poly.entity_id
_entity_poly.type
_entity_poly.pdbx_seq_one_letter_code
_entity_poly.pdbx_strand_id
1 'polypeptide(L)' 'MSRKSISKTSQTDWARFEKMTDGDIDLSEIPEVTAEQLSRATLRLSGKPILKSKIRVQATK' A
#
# COMPACT_ATOMS: atom_id res chain seq x y z
N MET A 1 1.81 -17.46 20.72
CA MET A 1 2.89 -16.48 20.43
C MET A 1 3.16 -15.68 21.69
N SER A 2 4.40 -15.68 22.21
CA SER A 2 4.73 -14.99 23.47
C SER A 2 5.27 -13.59 23.18
N ARG A 3 5.10 -12.64 24.11
CA ARG A 3 5.54 -11.24 23.91
C ARG A 3 7.04 -11.12 23.62
N LYS A 4 7.84 -12.06 24.15
CA LYS A 4 9.29 -12.17 23.93
C LYS A 4 9.68 -12.54 22.49
N SER A 5 8.81 -13.20 21.73
CA SER A 5 9.11 -13.55 20.32
C SER A 5 8.84 -12.41 19.34
N ILE A 6 8.19 -11.33 19.79
CA ILE A 6 7.76 -10.19 18.96
C ILE A 6 8.59 -8.93 19.30
N SER A 7 9.37 -8.95 20.37
CA SER A 7 10.13 -7.79 20.86
C SER A 7 11.50 -7.58 20.18
N LYS A 8 11.71 -8.10 18.97
CA LYS A 8 12.93 -7.78 18.22
C LYS A 8 12.82 -6.35 17.72
N THR A 9 13.70 -5.49 18.20
CA THR A 9 13.92 -4.17 17.62
C THR A 9 14.21 -4.34 16.13
N SER A 10 13.47 -3.62 15.29
CA SER A 10 13.69 -3.66 13.85
C SER A 10 15.14 -3.33 13.53
N GLN A 11 15.78 -4.12 12.68
CA GLN A 11 17.14 -3.87 12.21
C GLN A 11 17.16 -2.91 11.00
N THR A 12 16.00 -2.30 10.68
CA THR A 12 15.90 -1.30 9.63
C THR A 12 16.80 -0.10 9.92
N ASP A 13 17.63 0.27 8.96
CA ASP A 13 18.43 1.48 9.01
C ASP A 13 17.56 2.71 8.73
N TRP A 14 16.94 3.24 9.78
CA TRP A 14 16.06 4.41 9.70
C TRP A 14 16.79 5.69 9.26
N ALA A 15 18.06 5.84 9.66
CA ALA A 15 18.86 7.01 9.29
C ALA A 15 19.13 7.08 7.78
N ARG A 16 19.22 5.92 7.11
CA ARG A 16 19.26 5.85 5.64
C ARG A 16 17.94 6.32 5.02
N PHE A 17 16.80 5.86 5.52
CA PHE A 17 15.49 6.23 4.97
C PHE A 17 15.19 7.73 5.15
N GLU A 18 15.56 8.32 6.28
CA GLU A 18 15.34 9.75 6.54
C GLU A 18 16.12 10.68 5.59
N LYS A 19 17.23 10.20 5.02
CA LYS A 19 18.08 10.95 4.08
C LYS A 19 17.79 10.63 2.61
N MET A 20 16.97 9.61 2.35
CA MET A 20 16.66 9.14 1.01
C MET A 20 15.75 10.14 0.30
N THR A 21 16.07 10.47 -0.94
CA THR A 21 15.20 11.27 -1.80
C THR A 21 14.30 10.37 -2.65
N ASP A 22 13.19 10.91 -3.18
CA ASP A 22 12.28 10.13 -4.03
C ASP A 22 12.98 9.52 -5.25
N GLY A 23 14.01 10.18 -5.79
CA GLY A 23 14.79 9.67 -6.92
C GLY A 23 15.72 8.50 -6.59
N ASP A 24 16.01 8.26 -5.31
CA ASP A 24 16.80 7.12 -4.85
C ASP A 24 15.95 5.85 -4.69
N ILE A 25 14.62 5.98 -4.81
CA ILE A 25 13.68 4.86 -4.70
C ILE A 25 13.68 4.09 -6.02
N ASP A 26 14.02 2.81 -5.94
CA ASP A 26 13.99 1.90 -7.09
C ASP A 26 12.54 1.51 -7.44
N LEU A 27 12.09 1.92 -8.62
CA LEU A 27 10.76 1.64 -9.18
C LEU A 27 10.81 0.64 -10.34
N SER A 28 11.95 -0.02 -10.59
CA SER A 28 12.11 -0.97 -11.70
C SER A 28 11.13 -2.15 -11.61
N GLU A 29 10.90 -2.65 -10.40
CA GLU A 29 9.97 -3.75 -10.12
C GLU A 29 8.52 -3.29 -9.95
N ILE A 30 8.31 -2.04 -9.53
CA ILE A 30 6.99 -1.47 -9.24
C ILE A 30 6.85 -0.19 -10.06
N PRO A 31 6.54 -0.33 -11.36
CA PRO A 31 6.43 0.83 -12.23
C PRO A 31 5.28 1.73 -11.79
N GLU A 32 5.40 3.02 -12.08
CA GLU A 32 4.36 3.99 -11.78
C GLU A 32 3.05 3.65 -12.49
N VAL A 33 1.95 3.78 -11.77
CA VAL A 33 0.61 3.54 -12.33
C VAL A 33 0.15 4.80 -13.05
N THR A 34 -0.05 4.68 -14.36
CA THR A 34 -0.52 5.80 -15.20
C THR A 34 -1.99 6.14 -14.92
N ALA A 35 -2.37 7.40 -15.17
CA ALA A 35 -3.77 7.84 -15.06
C ALA A 35 -4.70 7.04 -15.98
N GLU A 36 -4.21 6.61 -17.15
CA GLU A 36 -4.97 5.77 -18.08
C GLU A 36 -5.25 4.38 -17.50
N GLN A 37 -4.26 3.76 -16.86
CA GLN A 37 -4.45 2.49 -16.15
C GLN A 37 -5.45 2.63 -14.99
N LEU A 38 -5.37 3.72 -14.22
CA LEU A 38 -6.32 4.00 -13.13
C LEU A 38 -7.74 4.24 -13.63
N SER A 39 -7.92 4.87 -14.80
CA SER A 39 -9.25 5.11 -15.37
C SER A 39 -10.03 3.81 -15.64
N ARG A 40 -9.30 2.73 -15.95
CA ARG A 40 -9.83 1.39 -16.20
C ARG A 40 -10.06 0.58 -14.92
N ALA A 41 -9.58 1.06 -13.77
CA ALA A 41 -9.69 0.33 -12.51
C ALA A 41 -11.15 0.26 -12.00
N THR A 42 -11.53 -0.91 -11.47
CA THR A 42 -12.84 -1.15 -10.87
C THR A 42 -12.69 -1.58 -9.41
N LEU A 43 -13.29 -0.83 -8.48
CA LEU A 43 -13.33 -1.20 -7.07
C LEU A 43 -14.21 -2.43 -6.85
N ARG A 44 -13.72 -3.41 -6.08
CA ARG A 44 -14.45 -4.63 -5.73
C ARG A 44 -14.43 -4.84 -4.22
N LEU A 45 -15.58 -5.20 -3.63
CA LEU A 45 -15.70 -5.62 -2.23
C LEU A 45 -16.25 -7.05 -2.21
N SER A 46 -15.61 -7.94 -1.45
CA SER A 46 -15.98 -9.37 -1.38
C SER A 46 -16.12 -10.02 -2.77
N GLY A 47 -15.25 -9.64 -3.71
CA GLY A 47 -15.25 -10.13 -5.08
C GLY A 47 -16.28 -9.49 -6.01
N LYS A 48 -17.16 -8.60 -5.54
CA LYS A 48 -18.21 -7.97 -6.36
C LYS A 48 -17.84 -6.52 -6.71
N PRO A 49 -18.02 -6.09 -7.98
CA PRO A 49 -17.78 -4.71 -8.38
C PRO A 49 -18.76 -3.76 -7.67
N ILE A 50 -18.25 -2.61 -7.24
CA ILE A 50 -19.02 -1.57 -6.53
C ILE A 50 -19.29 -0.42 -7.51
N LEU A 51 -20.48 0.17 -7.41
CA LEU A 51 -20.83 1.36 -8.18
C LEU A 51 -20.00 2.58 -7.72
N LYS A 52 -19.59 3.42 -8.68
CA LYS A 52 -18.77 4.64 -8.46
C LYS A 52 -19.53 5.78 -7.75
N SER A 53 -20.55 5.47 -6.96
CA SER A 53 -21.28 6.44 -6.15
C SER A 53 -20.48 6.82 -4.89
N LYS A 54 -20.74 8.02 -4.34
CA LYS A 54 -20.18 8.48 -3.04
C LYS A 54 -20.74 7.66 -1.87
N ILE A 55 -20.34 6.39 -1.76
CA ILE A 55 -20.69 5.51 -0.66
C ILE A 55 -19.43 5.27 0.15
N ARG A 56 -19.44 5.66 1.42
CA ARG A 56 -18.40 5.26 2.37
C ARG A 56 -18.55 3.76 2.59
N VAL A 57 -17.66 2.97 2.00
CA VAL A 57 -17.65 1.52 2.16
C VAL A 57 -17.12 1.19 3.55
N GLN A 58 -18.00 0.80 4.48
CA GLN A 58 -17.58 0.22 5.75
C GLN A 58 -17.46 -1.29 5.56
N ALA A 59 -16.31 -1.86 5.94
CA ALA A 59 -16.16 -3.30 6.00
C ALA A 59 -16.99 -3.81 7.20
N THR A 60 -18.19 -4.32 6.93
CA THR A 60 -18.96 -5.08 7.92
C THR A 60 -18.27 -6.43 8.15
N LYS A 61 -17.95 -6.67 9.42
CA LYS A 61 -17.29 -7.87 9.94
C LYS A 61 -18.16 -9.11 9.82
#